data_AF-A0A4S8PJM6-F1
#
_entry.id   AF-A0A4S8PJM6-F1
#
_cell.length_a   1.000
_cell.length_b   1.000
_cell.length_c   1.000
_cell.angle_alpha   90.00
_cell.angle_beta   90.00
_cell.angle_gamma   90.00
#
_symmetry.space_group_name_H-M   'P 1'
#
loop_
_entity.id
_entity.type
_entity.pdbx_description
1 polymer ?
#
loop_
_entity_poly.entity_id
_entity_poly.type
_entity_poly.pdbx_seq_one_letter_code
_entity_poly.pdbx_strand_id
1 'polypeptide(L)'
;MSRDTTGTEPRWIMAFDASCGSCRTIAAAVEEACGDKLEVKPLRSDQVEAWRRKAFGAEAPFEPTLLRVRGGRVRAWTGKPMALQLARRLGPRDTIRLLRAFGDREEAARATGNGLSRKGFLRIGTGLGAAAGIVLAGRSPAFAEDVQGREIRDWLEANRGSLPEDFDSIAALPVPYRRAVHHELPPETRTQLWLDHLDRYRQSRRLTAEQVEVIAKAEDLLAVQEVLTLPEAERHAALQDLKADAVAAFGIQESGLLLAVLGAPDAVGAASELCSCSTEDDFCGDESHCRKADCERIEDCGSFWAYLCNGHCHWSG
;
A
#
# COMPACT_ATOMS: atom_id res chain seq x y z
N MET A 1 24.20 1.30 -44.51
CA MET A 1 25.38 1.37 -43.62
C MET A 1 24.90 1.74 -42.22
N SER A 2 24.54 0.72 -41.43
CA SER A 2 24.13 0.87 -40.04
C SER A 2 25.31 1.29 -39.18
N ARG A 3 25.15 2.34 -38.38
CA ARG A 3 26.09 2.65 -37.30
C ARG A 3 25.82 1.70 -36.15
N ASP A 4 26.73 0.74 -36.01
CA ASP A 4 26.96 -0.03 -34.80
C ASP A 4 27.65 0.90 -33.77
N THR A 5 26.87 1.43 -32.81
CA THR A 5 27.41 2.13 -31.64
C THR A 5 27.48 1.16 -30.48
N THR A 6 28.68 0.64 -30.25
CA THR A 6 29.08 -0.10 -29.05
C THR A 6 28.79 0.73 -27.79
N GLY A 7 27.92 0.20 -26.94
CA GLY A 7 27.41 0.84 -25.72
C GLY A 7 28.50 1.14 -24.68
N THR A 8 29.04 2.36 -24.74
CA THR A 8 30.16 2.80 -23.89
C THR A 8 29.67 3.56 -22.65
N GLU A 9 28.48 4.16 -22.70
CA GLU A 9 27.91 4.92 -21.60
C GLU A 9 27.14 4.02 -20.60
N PRO A 10 27.31 4.24 -19.28
CA PRO A 10 26.59 3.48 -18.27
C PRO A 10 25.12 3.87 -18.27
N ARG A 11 24.25 2.89 -18.51
CA ARG A 11 22.80 3.02 -18.35
C ARG A 11 22.46 2.97 -16.88
N TRP A 12 21.67 3.93 -16.42
CA TRP A 12 21.13 3.97 -15.06
C TRP A 12 19.68 3.60 -15.13
N ILE A 13 19.30 2.53 -14.44
CA ILE A 13 17.94 2.00 -14.46
C ILE A 13 17.41 2.04 -13.03
N MET A 14 16.26 2.66 -12.83
CA MET A 14 15.46 2.52 -11.63
C MET A 14 14.45 1.41 -11.84
N ALA A 15 14.58 0.36 -11.03
CA ALA A 15 13.68 -0.78 -11.04
C ALA A 15 12.71 -0.73 -9.86
N PHE A 16 11.42 -0.91 -10.12
CA PHE A 16 10.33 -0.90 -9.12
C PHE A 16 9.25 -1.94 -9.48
N ASP A 17 8.37 -2.29 -8.54
CA ASP A 17 7.35 -3.33 -8.79
C ASP A 17 6.15 -2.80 -9.59
N ALA A 18 5.88 -3.37 -10.77
CA ALA A 18 4.80 -2.91 -11.66
C ALA A 18 3.41 -3.43 -11.26
N SER A 19 3.31 -4.39 -10.32
CA SER A 19 2.04 -4.80 -9.71
C SER A 19 1.51 -3.81 -8.67
N CYS A 20 2.31 -2.80 -8.29
CA CYS A 20 1.87 -1.73 -7.41
C CYS A 20 1.19 -0.62 -8.24
N GLY A 21 -0.09 -0.33 -7.99
CA GLY A 21 -0.85 0.70 -8.73
C GLY A 21 -0.20 2.10 -8.71
N SER A 22 0.54 2.46 -7.65
CA SER A 22 1.29 3.72 -7.53
C SER A 22 2.57 3.76 -8.36
N CYS A 23 3.11 2.60 -8.74
CA CYS A 23 4.37 2.52 -9.47
C CYS A 23 4.25 3.00 -10.93
N ARG A 24 3.06 3.01 -11.53
CA ARG A 24 2.82 3.65 -12.84
C ARG A 24 2.81 5.18 -12.76
N THR A 25 2.23 5.74 -11.70
CA THR A 25 2.23 7.19 -11.46
C THR A 25 3.63 7.70 -11.07
N ILE A 26 4.36 6.92 -10.29
CA ILE A 26 5.76 7.20 -9.95
C ILE A 26 6.65 7.06 -11.18
N ALA A 27 6.47 6.04 -12.02
CA ALA A 27 7.24 5.92 -13.26
C ALA A 27 7.09 7.17 -14.15
N ALA A 28 5.87 7.68 -14.32
CA ALA A 28 5.62 8.92 -15.05
C ALA A 28 6.26 10.15 -14.37
N ALA A 29 6.16 10.29 -13.05
CA ALA A 29 6.78 11.38 -12.31
C ALA A 29 8.32 11.31 -12.30
N VAL A 30 8.91 10.12 -12.34
CA VAL A 30 10.36 9.89 -12.40
C VAL A 30 10.88 10.14 -13.81
N GLU A 31 10.17 9.71 -14.84
CA GLU A 31 10.47 10.01 -16.25
C GLU A 31 10.40 11.53 -16.50
N GLU A 32 9.37 12.21 -15.98
CA GLU A 32 9.21 13.66 -16.08
C GLU A 32 10.27 14.45 -15.30
N ALA A 33 10.63 14.00 -14.09
CA ALA A 33 11.61 14.70 -13.24
C ALA A 33 13.08 14.43 -13.61
N CYS A 34 13.38 13.26 -14.20
CA CYS A 34 14.76 12.83 -14.44
C CYS A 34 15.19 12.90 -15.92
N GLY A 35 14.24 12.96 -16.86
CA GLY A 35 14.51 12.93 -18.31
C GLY A 35 15.43 11.75 -18.69
N ASP A 36 16.35 11.98 -19.64
CA ASP A 36 17.26 10.94 -20.16
C ASP A 36 18.32 10.45 -19.15
N LYS A 37 18.33 10.93 -17.91
CA LYS A 37 19.36 10.58 -16.91
C LYS A 37 19.11 9.25 -16.22
N LEU A 38 17.88 8.74 -16.26
CA LEU A 38 17.43 7.54 -15.56
C LEU A 38 16.38 6.82 -16.42
N GLU A 39 16.61 5.55 -16.72
CA GLU A 39 15.61 4.69 -17.32
C GLU A 39 14.76 4.04 -16.23
N VAL A 40 13.48 3.85 -16.50
CA VAL A 40 12.51 3.33 -15.54
C VAL A 40 12.03 1.96 -16.03
N LYS A 41 12.16 0.91 -15.21
CA LYS A 41 11.80 -0.47 -15.61
C LYS A 41 11.09 -1.24 -14.48
N PRO A 42 10.20 -2.20 -14.82
CA PRO A 42 9.65 -3.13 -13.84
C PRO A 42 10.71 -4.06 -13.24
N LEU A 43 10.60 -4.32 -11.93
CA LEU A 43 11.41 -5.27 -11.16
C LEU A 43 11.30 -6.69 -11.70
N ARG A 44 10.11 -7.05 -12.22
CA ARG A 44 9.76 -8.35 -12.79
C ARG A 44 10.11 -8.50 -14.27
N SER A 45 10.77 -7.51 -14.88
CA SER A 45 11.21 -7.69 -16.28
C SER A 45 12.40 -8.65 -16.33
N ASP A 46 12.40 -9.61 -17.26
CA ASP A 46 13.45 -10.63 -17.40
C ASP A 46 14.86 -10.06 -17.37
N GLN A 47 15.04 -8.89 -18.01
CA GLN A 47 16.30 -8.19 -18.07
C GLN A 47 16.73 -7.62 -16.70
N VAL A 48 15.80 -7.03 -15.95
CA VAL A 48 16.06 -6.49 -14.60
C VAL A 48 16.29 -7.62 -13.60
N GLU A 49 15.55 -8.71 -13.68
CA GLU A 49 15.77 -9.88 -12.84
C GLU A 49 17.14 -10.51 -13.07
N ALA A 50 17.55 -10.65 -14.34
CA ALA A 50 18.89 -11.12 -14.68
C ALA A 50 19.99 -10.20 -14.12
N TRP A 51 19.80 -8.88 -14.17
CA TRP A 51 20.73 -7.91 -13.60
C TRP A 51 20.78 -7.95 -12.07
N ARG A 52 19.62 -8.04 -11.41
CA ARG A 52 19.52 -8.14 -9.95
C ARG A 52 20.12 -9.44 -9.46
N ARG A 53 19.86 -10.56 -10.13
CA ARG A 53 20.47 -11.86 -9.82
C ARG A 53 21.98 -11.83 -9.96
N LYS A 54 22.49 -11.12 -10.99
CA LYS A 54 23.93 -10.93 -11.19
C LYS A 54 24.58 -10.05 -10.11
N ALA A 55 23.84 -9.10 -9.54
CA ALA A 55 24.38 -8.13 -8.58
C ALA A 55 24.20 -8.54 -7.11
N PHE A 56 23.09 -9.21 -6.77
CA PHE A 56 22.73 -9.60 -5.40
C PHE A 56 22.71 -11.12 -5.17
N GLY A 57 22.76 -11.94 -6.23
CA GLY A 57 22.64 -13.40 -6.13
C GLY A 57 21.19 -13.89 -6.32
N ALA A 58 20.96 -15.18 -6.06
CA ALA A 58 19.65 -15.82 -6.26
C ALA A 58 18.55 -15.26 -5.33
N GLU A 59 18.93 -14.76 -4.16
CA GLU A 59 18.03 -14.18 -3.14
C GLU A 59 18.03 -12.65 -3.18
N ALA A 60 17.85 -12.07 -4.38
CA ALA A 60 17.83 -10.62 -4.52
C ALA A 60 16.59 -10.01 -3.83
N PRO A 61 16.74 -9.10 -2.84
CA PRO A 61 15.63 -8.56 -2.04
C PRO A 61 14.63 -7.80 -2.91
N PHE A 62 13.33 -8.10 -2.78
CA PHE A 62 12.26 -7.54 -3.62
C PHE A 62 11.90 -6.10 -3.22
N GLU A 63 12.85 -5.19 -3.43
CA GLU A 63 12.76 -3.78 -3.09
C GLU A 63 13.12 -2.90 -4.31
N PRO A 64 12.70 -1.62 -4.32
CA PRO A 64 13.17 -0.66 -5.32
C PRO A 64 14.70 -0.67 -5.44
N THR A 65 15.19 -0.83 -6.66
CA THR A 65 16.61 -1.07 -6.93
C THR A 65 17.12 -0.08 -7.97
N LEU A 66 18.20 0.64 -7.66
CA LEU A 66 18.96 1.37 -8.65
C LEU A 66 20.03 0.47 -9.26
N LEU A 67 20.04 0.38 -10.58
CA LEU A 67 20.96 -0.41 -11.37
C LEU A 67 21.84 0.50 -12.21
N ARG A 68 23.13 0.16 -12.28
CA ARG A 68 24.08 0.74 -13.23
C ARG A 68 24.64 -0.36 -14.10
N VAL A 69 24.32 -0.31 -15.39
CA VAL A 69 24.68 -1.33 -16.38
C VAL A 69 25.65 -0.74 -17.39
N ARG A 70 26.84 -1.34 -17.53
CA ARG A 70 27.85 -0.94 -18.52
C ARG A 70 28.60 -2.17 -19.04
N GLY A 71 28.51 -2.44 -20.34
CA GLY A 71 29.27 -3.51 -21.00
C GLY A 71 29.20 -4.86 -20.27
N GLY A 72 28.02 -5.27 -19.83
CA GLY A 72 27.79 -6.52 -19.09
C GLY A 72 28.14 -6.50 -17.60
N ARG A 73 28.74 -5.42 -17.06
CA ARG A 73 28.90 -5.22 -15.62
C ARG A 73 27.67 -4.55 -15.04
N VAL A 74 27.13 -5.13 -13.97
CA VAL A 74 25.96 -4.63 -13.25
C VAL A 74 26.37 -4.27 -11.83
N ARG A 75 26.00 -3.09 -11.37
CA ARG A 75 25.99 -2.74 -9.95
C ARG A 75 24.58 -2.39 -9.54
N ALA A 76 24.19 -2.82 -8.35
CA ALA A 76 22.86 -2.60 -7.82
C ALA A 76 22.97 -2.01 -6.41
N TRP A 77 22.00 -1.17 -6.07
CA TRP A 77 21.84 -0.59 -4.73
C TRP A 77 20.36 -0.57 -4.36
N THR A 78 20.04 -0.92 -3.12
CA THR A 78 18.72 -0.75 -2.49
C THR A 78 18.85 0.18 -1.27
N GLY A 79 17.74 0.62 -0.67
CA GLY A 79 17.70 1.38 0.58
C GLY A 79 18.59 2.64 0.64
N LYS A 80 19.28 2.86 1.76
CA LYS A 80 20.15 4.04 1.97
C LYS A 80 21.31 4.15 0.95
N PRO A 81 22.01 3.05 0.58
CA PRO A 81 23.01 3.09 -0.48
C PRO A 81 22.45 3.58 -1.82
N MET A 82 21.20 3.23 -2.16
CA MET A 82 20.52 3.71 -3.37
C MET A 82 20.31 5.22 -3.34
N ALA A 83 19.77 5.75 -2.24
CA ALA A 83 19.53 7.18 -2.06
C ALA A 83 20.81 8.02 -2.22
N LEU A 84 21.93 7.54 -1.69
CA LEU A 84 23.23 8.20 -1.83
C LEU A 84 23.71 8.26 -3.29
N GLN A 85 23.47 7.19 -4.08
CA GLN A 85 23.86 7.16 -5.49
C GLN A 85 22.97 8.06 -6.35
N LEU A 86 21.67 8.10 -6.06
CA LEU A 86 20.74 9.03 -6.69
C LEU A 86 21.17 10.48 -6.42
N ALA A 87 21.49 10.82 -5.16
CA ALA A 87 21.95 12.16 -4.75
C ALA A 87 23.16 12.63 -5.55
N ARG A 88 24.11 11.73 -5.79
CA ARG A 88 25.33 12.00 -6.56
C ARG A 88 25.07 12.12 -8.06
N ARG A 89 24.05 11.45 -8.59
CA ARG A 89 23.80 11.37 -10.05
C ARG A 89 22.82 12.42 -10.55
N LEU A 90 21.72 12.60 -9.83
CA LEU A 90 20.64 13.53 -10.19
C LEU A 90 20.86 14.89 -9.53
N GLY A 91 21.62 14.93 -8.43
CA GLY A 91 21.76 16.11 -7.58
C GLY A 91 20.75 16.08 -6.43
N PRO A 92 21.01 16.84 -5.35
CA PRO A 92 20.24 16.75 -4.12
C PRO A 92 18.77 17.15 -4.27
N ARG A 93 18.44 18.11 -5.15
CA ARG A 93 17.05 18.57 -5.35
C ARG A 93 16.19 17.51 -6.03
N ASP A 94 16.66 16.96 -7.15
CA ASP A 94 15.93 15.95 -7.91
C ASP A 94 15.87 14.63 -7.14
N THR A 95 16.92 14.34 -6.37
CA THR A 95 16.92 13.19 -5.45
C THR A 95 15.94 13.39 -4.30
N ILE A 96 15.82 14.58 -3.72
CA ILE A 96 14.80 14.83 -2.68
C ILE A 96 13.40 14.74 -3.27
N ARG A 97 13.14 15.22 -4.49
CA ARG A 97 11.83 15.04 -5.15
C ARG A 97 11.51 13.56 -5.37
N LEU A 98 12.47 12.82 -5.90
CA LEU A 98 12.39 11.37 -6.10
C LEU A 98 12.21 10.62 -4.77
N LEU A 99 12.98 10.97 -3.75
CA LEU A 99 12.88 10.41 -2.40
C LEU A 99 11.63 10.85 -1.66
N ARG A 100 11.03 12.02 -1.92
CA ARG A 100 9.74 12.45 -1.36
C ARG A 100 8.59 11.71 -2.02
N ALA A 101 8.65 11.47 -3.33
CA ALA A 101 7.76 10.51 -3.98
C ALA A 101 7.89 9.10 -3.35
N PHE A 102 9.04 8.79 -2.74
CA PHE A 102 9.24 7.58 -1.93
C PHE A 102 9.01 7.76 -0.41
N GLY A 103 8.95 8.99 0.11
CA GLY A 103 9.25 9.34 1.51
C GLY A 103 8.20 10.22 2.21
N ASP A 104 7.25 10.80 1.47
CA ASP A 104 5.99 11.32 2.02
C ASP A 104 5.16 10.22 2.73
N ARG A 105 5.69 8.98 2.80
CA ARG A 105 5.15 7.87 3.58
C ARG A 105 5.96 7.48 4.83
N GLU A 106 7.20 7.94 5.01
CA GLU A 106 8.00 7.65 6.22
C GLU A 106 7.96 8.79 7.27
N GLU A 107 7.69 10.05 6.88
CA GLU A 107 7.70 11.20 7.80
C GLU A 107 6.31 11.59 8.35
N ALA A 108 5.21 11.22 7.67
CA ALA A 108 3.86 11.39 8.22
C ALA A 108 3.62 10.47 9.45
N ALA A 109 4.32 9.33 9.53
CA ALA A 109 4.32 8.42 10.67
C ALA A 109 5.19 8.90 11.86
N ARG A 110 5.87 10.06 11.76
CA ARG A 110 6.70 10.62 12.84
C ARG A 110 6.25 11.98 13.38
N ALA A 111 5.15 12.55 12.87
CA ALA A 111 4.76 13.93 13.16
C ALA A 111 3.54 14.11 14.08
N THR A 112 3.12 13.09 14.83
CA THR A 112 2.09 13.22 15.89
C THR A 112 2.60 12.67 17.22
N GLY A 113 3.57 13.37 17.80
CA GLY A 113 4.09 13.13 19.15
C GLY A 113 4.78 14.39 19.70
N ASN A 114 3.97 15.30 20.27
CA ASN A 114 4.31 16.48 21.09
C ASN A 114 5.67 17.20 20.90
N GLY A 115 5.58 18.41 20.34
CA GLY A 115 6.12 19.64 20.94
C GLY A 115 7.57 19.66 21.42
N LEU A 116 8.52 19.82 20.50
CA LEU A 116 9.83 20.39 20.83
C LEU A 116 9.84 21.88 20.52
N SER A 117 9.79 22.65 21.61
CA SER A 117 9.83 24.11 21.70
C SER A 117 10.91 24.76 20.83
N ARG A 118 10.55 25.89 20.20
CA ARG A 118 11.41 26.82 19.43
C ARG A 118 12.60 27.39 20.22
N LYS A 119 12.81 26.98 21.48
CA LYS A 119 13.98 27.33 22.32
C LYS A 119 15.11 26.29 22.35
N GLY A 120 14.95 25.12 21.71
CA GLY A 120 16.03 24.13 21.60
C GLY A 120 17.04 24.39 20.47
N PHE A 121 16.69 25.24 19.50
CA PHE A 121 17.45 25.43 18.25
C PHE A 121 18.63 26.42 18.37
N LEU A 122 18.85 27.03 19.54
CA LEU A 122 19.91 28.04 19.75
C LEU A 122 21.01 27.60 20.74
N ARG A 123 21.16 26.28 20.99
CA ARG A 123 22.29 25.75 21.78
C ARG A 123 23.29 24.89 21.00
N ILE A 124 23.14 24.77 19.68
CA ILE A 124 24.24 24.32 18.82
C ILE A 124 24.95 25.57 18.32
N GLY A 125 25.78 26.11 19.21
CA GLY A 125 26.72 27.16 18.87
C GLY A 125 27.69 26.69 17.79
N THR A 126 27.93 27.56 16.82
CA THR A 126 29.26 27.82 16.22
C THR A 126 30.23 26.64 16.13
N GLY A 127 30.38 26.05 14.94
CA GLY A 127 31.61 25.37 14.54
C GLY A 127 31.45 23.90 14.14
N LEU A 128 31.83 23.61 12.90
CA LEU A 128 32.36 22.33 12.40
C LEU A 128 32.32 21.11 13.35
N GLY A 129 31.41 20.16 13.08
CA GLY A 129 31.59 18.75 13.44
C GLY A 129 30.45 18.09 14.22
N ALA A 130 29.65 17.27 13.54
CA ALA A 130 28.88 16.19 14.17
C ALA A 130 28.43 15.16 13.11
N ALA A 131 29.34 14.27 12.71
CA ALA A 131 29.00 13.06 11.96
C ALA A 131 29.57 11.85 12.72
N ALA A 132 29.14 11.62 13.97
CA ALA A 132 29.63 10.50 14.77
C ALA A 132 28.68 9.99 15.88
N GLY A 133 27.41 10.42 15.91
CA GLY A 133 26.55 10.21 17.08
C GLY A 133 25.61 9.01 17.10
N ILE A 134 25.49 8.20 16.03
CA ILE A 134 24.47 7.14 15.94
C ILE A 134 25.11 5.82 15.47
N VAL A 135 25.89 5.17 16.33
CA VAL A 135 26.40 3.80 16.05
C VAL A 135 26.36 2.84 17.25
N LEU A 136 26.02 3.25 18.48
CA LEU A 136 26.22 2.38 19.65
C LEU A 136 24.93 1.96 20.38
N ALA A 137 24.03 1.28 19.67
CA ALA A 137 23.05 0.39 20.30
C ALA A 137 22.68 -0.75 19.34
N GLY A 138 23.64 -1.65 19.12
CA GLY A 138 23.39 -2.93 18.48
C GLY A 138 22.47 -3.79 19.35
N ARG A 139 21.23 -3.96 18.90
CA ARG A 139 20.38 -5.11 19.18
C ARG A 139 19.61 -5.42 17.90
N SER A 140 20.01 -6.49 17.22
CA SER A 140 19.18 -7.15 16.23
C SER A 140 18.18 -8.03 16.97
N PRO A 141 16.85 -7.87 16.82
CA PRO A 141 15.93 -8.95 17.08
C PRO A 141 15.93 -9.88 15.87
N ALA A 142 16.26 -11.14 16.10
CA ALA A 142 15.59 -12.23 15.40
C ALA A 142 14.09 -12.14 15.78
N PHE A 143 13.21 -12.49 14.84
CA PHE A 143 11.79 -12.10 14.73
C PHE A 143 11.62 -10.67 14.17
N ALA A 144 11.41 -10.58 12.84
CA ALA A 144 10.69 -9.45 12.26
C ALA A 144 9.24 -9.61 12.72
N GLU A 145 8.99 -9.12 13.93
CA GLU A 145 7.67 -9.02 14.49
C GLU A 145 6.97 -7.88 13.71
N ASP A 146 5.76 -8.11 13.19
CA ASP A 146 4.98 -7.14 12.38
C ASP A 146 4.88 -5.77 13.06
N VAL A 147 5.71 -4.83 12.60
CA VAL A 147 5.84 -3.49 13.19
C VAL A 147 4.54 -2.72 13.04
N GLN A 148 3.83 -2.89 11.91
CA GLN A 148 2.58 -2.20 11.63
C GLN A 148 1.44 -2.74 12.49
N GLY A 149 1.30 -4.07 12.60
CA GLY A 149 0.30 -4.68 13.47
C GLY A 149 0.52 -4.34 14.94
N ARG A 150 1.77 -4.27 15.42
CA ARG A 150 2.06 -3.76 16.78
C ARG A 150 1.65 -2.30 16.93
N GLU A 151 2.00 -1.43 15.99
CA GLU A 151 1.65 -0.01 16.05
C GLU A 151 0.13 0.22 16.10
N ILE A 152 -0.63 -0.52 15.29
CA ILE A 152 -2.09 -0.46 15.28
C ILE A 152 -2.67 -0.96 16.61
N ARG A 153 -2.17 -2.08 17.15
CA ARG A 153 -2.63 -2.61 18.45
C ARG A 153 -2.33 -1.63 19.60
N ASP A 154 -1.13 -1.07 19.65
CA ASP A 154 -0.74 -0.09 20.67
C ASP A 154 -1.62 1.18 20.58
N TRP A 155 -1.92 1.63 19.35
CA TRP A 155 -2.83 2.75 19.13
C TRP A 155 -4.26 2.42 19.56
N LEU A 156 -4.79 1.24 19.24
CA LEU A 156 -6.12 0.81 19.68
C LEU A 156 -6.21 0.76 21.21
N GLU A 157 -5.21 0.20 21.88
CA GLU A 157 -5.17 0.14 23.34
C GLU A 157 -5.16 1.54 23.96
N ALA A 158 -4.35 2.45 23.42
CA ALA A 158 -4.28 3.83 23.89
C ALA A 158 -5.58 4.64 23.65
N ASN A 159 -6.39 4.25 22.65
CA ASN A 159 -7.60 4.96 22.24
C ASN A 159 -8.90 4.20 22.54
N ARG A 160 -8.86 3.08 23.28
CA ARG A 160 -10.02 2.18 23.49
C ARG A 160 -11.30 2.90 23.96
N GLY A 161 -11.17 3.95 24.77
CA GLY A 161 -12.32 4.72 25.28
C GLY A 161 -12.76 5.89 24.40
N SER A 162 -12.12 6.08 23.24
CA SER A 162 -12.33 7.23 22.36
C SER A 162 -12.12 6.86 20.88
N LEU A 163 -12.41 5.61 20.50
CA LEU A 163 -12.37 5.20 19.10
C LEU A 163 -13.43 6.00 18.32
N PRO A 164 -13.11 6.41 17.08
CA PRO A 164 -14.10 7.07 16.24
C PRO A 164 -15.21 6.07 15.87
N GLU A 165 -16.46 6.52 15.90
CA GLU A 165 -17.64 5.71 15.61
C GLU A 165 -18.42 6.21 14.38
N ASP A 166 -18.10 7.41 13.89
CA ASP A 166 -18.73 8.00 12.72
C ASP A 166 -17.91 7.82 11.43
N PHE A 167 -18.60 7.86 10.30
CA PHE A 167 -17.99 7.62 9.00
C PHE A 167 -16.85 8.60 8.68
N ASP A 168 -17.03 9.91 8.91
CA ASP A 168 -16.05 10.91 8.50
C ASP A 168 -14.74 10.77 9.28
N SER A 169 -14.84 10.54 10.59
CA SER A 169 -13.69 10.32 11.47
C SER A 169 -12.95 9.03 11.10
N ILE A 170 -13.66 7.94 10.82
CA ILE A 170 -13.03 6.67 10.42
C ILE A 170 -12.43 6.78 9.02
N ALA A 171 -13.14 7.33 8.04
CA ALA A 171 -12.67 7.46 6.66
C ALA A 171 -11.41 8.34 6.52
N ALA A 172 -11.13 9.19 7.50
CA ALA A 172 -9.90 9.99 7.55
C ALA A 172 -8.65 9.21 8.00
N LEU A 173 -8.81 8.03 8.63
CA LEU A 173 -7.69 7.19 9.06
C LEU A 173 -7.05 6.47 7.86
N PRO A 174 -5.82 5.94 7.96
CA PRO A 174 -5.31 4.96 6.99
C PRO A 174 -6.13 3.66 7.03
N VAL A 175 -6.31 2.99 5.89
CA VAL A 175 -7.15 1.78 5.75
C VAL A 175 -6.86 0.70 6.80
N PRO A 176 -5.59 0.37 7.14
CA PRO A 176 -5.32 -0.60 8.21
C PRO A 176 -5.90 -0.22 9.57
N TYR A 177 -5.88 1.08 9.92
CA TYR A 177 -6.50 1.58 11.13
C TYR A 177 -8.03 1.57 11.04
N ARG A 178 -8.61 1.87 9.86
CA ARG A 178 -10.06 1.79 9.66
C ARG A 178 -10.59 0.39 9.92
N ARG A 179 -9.91 -0.61 9.36
CA ARG A 179 -10.24 -2.04 9.54
C ARG A 179 -10.14 -2.45 11.01
N ALA A 180 -9.05 -2.06 11.66
CA ALA A 180 -8.83 -2.35 13.06
C ALA A 180 -9.87 -1.68 13.97
N VAL A 181 -10.20 -0.41 13.73
CA VAL A 181 -11.30 0.27 14.45
C VAL A 181 -12.62 -0.42 14.17
N HIS A 182 -12.96 -0.67 12.91
CA HIS A 182 -14.21 -1.34 12.53
C HIS A 182 -14.37 -2.68 13.25
N HIS A 183 -13.32 -3.48 13.37
CA HIS A 183 -13.35 -4.75 14.10
C HIS A 183 -13.72 -4.61 15.58
N GLU A 184 -13.31 -3.52 16.24
CA GLU A 184 -13.62 -3.25 17.65
C GLU A 184 -15.05 -2.71 17.86
N LEU A 185 -15.73 -2.27 16.80
CA LEU A 185 -17.04 -1.63 16.90
C LEU A 185 -18.20 -2.65 17.00
N PRO A 186 -19.28 -2.31 17.72
CA PRO A 186 -20.51 -3.11 17.75
C PRO A 186 -21.06 -3.37 16.33
N PRO A 187 -21.74 -4.51 16.09
CA PRO A 187 -22.34 -4.83 14.79
C PRO A 187 -23.20 -3.70 14.22
N GLU A 188 -23.99 -3.02 15.06
CA GLU A 188 -24.89 -1.95 14.66
C GLU A 188 -24.12 -0.75 14.09
N THR A 189 -23.02 -0.37 14.75
CA THR A 189 -22.13 0.72 14.31
C THR A 189 -21.42 0.35 13.02
N ARG A 190 -20.91 -0.89 12.90
CA ARG A 190 -20.32 -1.40 11.65
C ARG A 190 -21.28 -1.33 10.48
N THR A 191 -22.52 -1.79 10.67
CA THR A 191 -23.59 -1.70 9.68
C THR A 191 -23.84 -0.26 9.26
N GLN A 192 -23.97 0.67 10.22
CA GLN A 192 -24.22 2.08 9.92
C GLN A 192 -23.10 2.70 9.08
N LEU A 193 -21.84 2.37 9.37
CA LEU A 193 -20.69 2.87 8.60
C LEU A 193 -20.76 2.46 7.13
N TRP A 194 -21.15 1.22 6.85
CA TRP A 194 -21.32 0.75 5.48
C TRP A 194 -22.52 1.40 4.78
N LEU A 195 -23.62 1.62 5.48
CA LEU A 195 -24.76 2.35 4.93
C LEU A 195 -24.38 3.80 4.57
N ASP A 196 -23.64 4.49 5.46
CA ASP A 196 -23.14 5.83 5.20
C ASP A 196 -22.17 5.87 4.00
N HIS A 197 -21.32 4.84 3.86
CA HIS A 197 -20.43 4.66 2.70
C HIS A 197 -21.21 4.56 1.38
N LEU A 198 -22.24 3.71 1.35
CA LEU A 198 -23.06 3.46 0.16
C LEU A 198 -23.84 4.72 -0.26
N ASP A 199 -24.39 5.46 0.71
CA ASP A 199 -25.08 6.72 0.45
C ASP A 199 -24.12 7.78 -0.13
N ARG A 200 -22.94 7.94 0.46
CA ARG A 200 -21.92 8.87 -0.06
C ARG A 200 -21.40 8.46 -1.43
N TYR A 201 -21.19 7.17 -1.66
CA TYR A 201 -20.80 6.65 -2.96
C TYR A 201 -21.85 7.02 -4.02
N ARG A 202 -23.14 6.79 -3.73
CA ARG A 202 -24.26 7.17 -4.60
C ARG A 202 -24.30 8.66 -4.89
N GLN A 203 -24.14 9.51 -3.88
CA GLN A 203 -24.19 10.97 -4.04
C GLN A 203 -23.02 11.53 -4.85
N SER A 204 -21.86 10.87 -4.82
CA SER A 204 -20.64 11.34 -5.49
C SER A 204 -20.57 11.01 -6.98
N ARG A 205 -21.51 10.20 -7.51
CA ARG A 205 -21.41 9.60 -8.86
C ARG A 205 -22.72 9.65 -9.63
N ARG A 206 -22.60 9.53 -10.96
CA ARG A 206 -23.74 9.21 -11.83
C ARG A 206 -23.77 7.70 -12.03
N LEU A 207 -24.90 7.09 -11.68
CA LEU A 207 -25.07 5.64 -11.71
C LEU A 207 -26.10 5.24 -12.78
N THR A 208 -25.94 4.05 -13.34
CA THR A 208 -26.98 3.41 -14.17
C THR A 208 -28.08 2.81 -13.29
N ALA A 209 -29.17 2.37 -13.89
CA ALA A 209 -30.25 1.69 -13.16
C ALA A 209 -29.75 0.40 -12.48
N GLU A 210 -28.96 -0.40 -13.20
CA GLU A 210 -28.37 -1.64 -12.71
C GLU A 210 -27.43 -1.40 -11.53
N GLN A 211 -26.63 -0.33 -11.60
CA GLN A 211 -25.73 0.06 -10.51
C GLN A 211 -26.50 0.53 -9.27
N VAL A 212 -27.63 1.23 -9.45
CA VAL A 212 -28.51 1.63 -8.34
C VAL A 212 -29.14 0.41 -7.68
N GLU A 213 -29.57 -0.58 -8.45
CA GLU A 213 -30.13 -1.84 -7.92
C GLU A 213 -29.12 -2.63 -7.08
N VAL A 214 -27.86 -2.71 -7.50
CA VAL A 214 -26.79 -3.34 -6.70
C VAL A 214 -26.58 -2.62 -5.36
N ILE A 215 -26.56 -1.29 -5.35
CA ILE A 215 -26.42 -0.53 -4.10
C ILE A 215 -27.64 -0.76 -3.20
N ALA A 216 -28.86 -0.77 -3.75
CA ALA A 216 -30.06 -1.06 -2.98
C ALA A 216 -30.02 -2.48 -2.36
N LYS A 217 -29.55 -3.48 -3.12
CA LYS A 217 -29.34 -4.84 -2.62
C LYS A 217 -28.32 -4.88 -1.48
N ALA A 218 -27.23 -4.13 -1.59
CA ALA A 218 -26.24 -3.99 -0.52
C ALA A 218 -26.84 -3.36 0.76
N GLU A 219 -27.64 -2.30 0.61
CA GLU A 219 -28.35 -1.66 1.72
C GLU A 219 -29.36 -2.60 2.38
N ASP A 220 -30.15 -3.36 1.60
CA ASP A 220 -31.11 -4.33 2.13
C ASP A 220 -30.43 -5.45 2.93
N LEU A 221 -29.28 -5.95 2.44
CA LEU A 221 -28.48 -6.94 3.15
C LEU A 221 -27.97 -6.42 4.50
N LEU A 222 -27.51 -5.17 4.54
CA LEU A 222 -27.00 -4.53 5.75
C LEU A 222 -28.11 -4.17 6.74
N ALA A 223 -29.16 -3.51 6.28
CA ALA A 223 -30.18 -2.89 7.14
C ALA A 223 -31.33 -3.82 7.52
N VAL A 224 -31.71 -4.76 6.65
CA VAL A 224 -32.88 -5.64 6.87
C VAL A 224 -32.45 -7.03 7.28
N GLN A 225 -31.43 -7.58 6.61
CA GLN A 225 -30.98 -8.95 6.85
C GLN A 225 -29.87 -9.03 7.90
N GLU A 226 -29.35 -7.89 8.36
CA GLU A 226 -28.25 -7.80 9.31
C GLU A 226 -27.09 -8.75 8.92
N VAL A 227 -26.69 -8.73 7.64
CA VAL A 227 -25.82 -9.75 7.02
C VAL A 227 -24.53 -10.05 7.80
N LEU A 228 -24.03 -9.08 8.57
CA LEU A 228 -22.83 -9.21 9.43
C LEU A 228 -23.03 -10.12 10.66
N THR A 229 -24.28 -10.38 11.08
CA THR A 229 -24.62 -11.24 12.23
C THR A 229 -25.11 -12.63 11.81
N LEU A 230 -25.38 -12.84 10.51
CA LEU A 230 -25.82 -14.13 9.98
C LEU A 230 -24.78 -15.24 10.19
N PRO A 231 -25.21 -16.51 10.25
CA PRO A 231 -24.31 -17.66 10.22
C PRO A 231 -23.39 -17.61 8.99
N GLU A 232 -22.15 -18.10 9.15
CA GLU A 232 -21.10 -17.99 8.13
C GLU A 232 -21.52 -18.47 6.73
N ALA A 233 -22.20 -19.62 6.64
CA ALA A 233 -22.62 -20.18 5.35
C ALA A 233 -23.69 -19.31 4.64
N GLU A 234 -24.65 -18.78 5.40
CA GLU A 234 -25.71 -17.90 4.87
C GLU A 234 -25.13 -16.54 4.48
N ARG A 235 -24.28 -15.98 5.34
CA ARG A 235 -23.53 -14.75 5.07
C ARG A 235 -22.67 -14.88 3.81
N HIS A 236 -21.92 -15.98 3.69
CA HIS A 236 -21.07 -16.24 2.52
C HIS A 236 -21.89 -16.28 1.23
N ALA A 237 -22.99 -17.02 1.21
CA ALA A 237 -23.84 -17.12 0.04
C ALA A 237 -24.43 -15.76 -0.39
N ALA A 238 -24.96 -15.00 0.57
CA ALA A 238 -25.54 -13.68 0.31
C ALA A 238 -24.51 -12.67 -0.22
N LEU A 239 -23.31 -12.65 0.36
CA LEU A 239 -22.24 -11.73 -0.04
C LEU A 239 -21.59 -12.12 -1.38
N GLN A 240 -21.46 -13.42 -1.69
CA GLN A 240 -21.01 -13.84 -3.02
C GLN A 240 -22.01 -13.47 -4.12
N ASP A 241 -23.30 -13.61 -3.85
CA ASP A 241 -24.36 -13.19 -4.77
C ASP A 241 -24.37 -11.66 -4.98
N LEU A 242 -24.16 -10.88 -3.91
CA LEU A 242 -23.99 -9.42 -4.02
C LEU A 242 -22.75 -9.05 -4.83
N LYS A 243 -21.61 -9.68 -4.56
CA LYS A 243 -20.37 -9.41 -5.30
C LYS A 243 -20.49 -9.73 -6.77
N ALA A 244 -21.11 -10.87 -7.12
CA ALA A 244 -21.30 -11.25 -8.52
C ALA A 244 -22.07 -10.16 -9.29
N ASP A 245 -23.18 -9.67 -8.72
CA ASP A 245 -23.97 -8.59 -9.30
C ASP A 245 -23.18 -7.28 -9.38
N ALA A 246 -22.41 -6.95 -8.33
CA ALA A 246 -21.57 -5.75 -8.32
C ALA A 246 -20.50 -5.81 -9.41
N VAL A 247 -19.79 -6.94 -9.54
CA VAL A 247 -18.76 -7.13 -10.56
C VAL A 247 -19.37 -7.05 -11.96
N ALA A 248 -20.57 -7.57 -12.17
CA ALA A 248 -21.28 -7.46 -13.43
C ALA A 248 -21.65 -6.00 -13.78
N ALA A 249 -22.10 -5.21 -12.81
CA ALA A 249 -22.56 -3.84 -13.02
C ALA A 249 -21.45 -2.77 -13.00
N PHE A 250 -20.37 -3.00 -12.25
CA PHE A 250 -19.31 -2.03 -11.98
C PHE A 250 -17.92 -2.47 -12.47
N GLY A 251 -17.69 -3.77 -12.68
CA GLY A 251 -16.34 -4.33 -12.79
C GLY A 251 -15.68 -4.54 -11.43
N ILE A 252 -14.63 -5.35 -11.39
CA ILE A 252 -14.02 -5.83 -10.12
C ILE A 252 -13.38 -4.71 -9.30
N GLN A 253 -12.72 -3.73 -9.93
CA GLN A 253 -12.05 -2.65 -9.21
C GLN A 253 -13.04 -1.74 -8.53
N GLU A 254 -14.07 -1.30 -9.25
CA GLU A 254 -15.07 -0.39 -8.72
C GLU A 254 -15.97 -1.12 -7.70
N SER A 255 -16.23 -2.41 -7.88
CA SER A 255 -16.87 -3.24 -6.85
C SER A 255 -16.05 -3.29 -5.56
N GLY A 256 -14.72 -3.33 -5.66
CA GLY A 256 -13.84 -3.26 -4.48
C GLY A 256 -13.93 -1.93 -3.74
N LEU A 257 -14.05 -0.81 -4.47
CA LEU A 257 -14.28 0.51 -3.86
C LEU A 257 -15.66 0.60 -3.18
N LEU A 258 -16.65 -0.09 -3.75
CA LEU A 258 -18.01 -0.11 -3.21
C LEU A 258 -18.12 -1.00 -1.96
N LEU A 259 -17.54 -2.21 -1.99
CA LEU A 259 -17.84 -3.27 -1.03
C LEU A 259 -16.67 -3.68 -0.13
N ALA A 260 -15.42 -3.40 -0.50
CA ALA A 260 -14.24 -3.95 0.19
C ALA A 260 -13.32 -2.88 0.80
N VAL A 261 -13.68 -1.60 0.70
CA VAL A 261 -12.96 -0.47 1.29
C VAL A 261 -13.97 0.52 1.85
N LEU A 262 -13.94 0.73 3.17
CA LEU A 262 -14.71 1.78 3.81
C LEU A 262 -14.04 3.14 3.56
N GLY A 263 -14.74 4.04 2.86
CA GLY A 263 -14.21 5.33 2.43
C GLY A 263 -13.28 5.24 1.21
N ALA A 264 -12.48 6.29 0.99
CA ALA A 264 -11.54 6.32 -0.12
C ALA A 264 -10.36 5.37 0.12
N PRO A 265 -9.88 4.61 -0.87
CA PRO A 265 -8.69 3.79 -0.70
C PRO A 265 -7.51 4.70 -0.31
N ASP A 266 -6.61 4.18 0.51
CA ASP A 266 -5.35 4.87 0.74
C ASP A 266 -4.67 5.15 -0.60
N ALA A 267 -4.02 6.31 -0.72
CA ALA A 267 -3.07 6.53 -1.80
C ALA A 267 -2.14 5.31 -1.84
N VAL A 268 -2.06 4.64 -2.98
CA VAL A 268 -1.58 3.25 -3.08
C VAL A 268 -0.19 3.08 -2.44
N GLY A 269 -0.08 2.23 -1.40
CA GLY A 269 1.21 1.66 -0.96
C GLY A 269 1.47 1.54 0.55
N ALA A 270 1.30 0.35 1.11
CA ALA A 270 2.37 -0.31 1.83
C ALA A 270 2.17 -1.80 1.58
N ALA A 271 3.25 -2.55 1.36
CA ALA A 271 3.18 -3.98 1.55
C ALA A 271 2.91 -4.18 3.05
N SER A 272 1.69 -4.59 3.39
CA SER A 272 1.38 -5.04 4.74
C SER A 272 1.92 -6.46 4.89
N GLU A 273 2.54 -6.76 6.04
CA GLU A 273 2.89 -8.13 6.42
C GLU A 273 1.63 -8.94 6.82
N LEU A 274 0.50 -8.25 7.03
CA LEU A 274 -0.81 -8.86 7.28
C LEU A 274 -1.40 -9.41 5.98
N CYS A 275 -2.16 -10.50 6.09
CA CYS A 275 -2.95 -10.96 4.97
C CYS A 275 -3.86 -9.84 4.47
N SER A 276 -3.91 -9.63 3.15
CA SER A 276 -4.57 -8.48 2.54
C SER A 276 -5.78 -8.84 1.69
N CYS A 277 -6.03 -10.13 1.47
CA CYS A 277 -7.19 -10.66 0.77
C CYS A 277 -7.70 -11.95 1.41
N SER A 278 -8.94 -12.32 1.06
CA SER A 278 -9.54 -13.60 1.38
C SER A 278 -9.64 -14.47 0.12
N THR A 279 -9.25 -15.74 0.19
CA THR A 279 -9.49 -16.70 -0.90
C THR A 279 -10.97 -17.03 -1.12
N GLU A 280 -11.83 -16.68 -0.17
CA GLU A 280 -13.28 -16.88 -0.29
C GLU A 280 -13.97 -15.67 -0.89
N ASP A 281 -13.39 -14.48 -0.70
CA ASP A 281 -13.94 -13.25 -1.23
C ASP A 281 -12.85 -12.21 -1.55
N ASP A 282 -12.23 -12.32 -2.73
CA ASP A 282 -11.15 -11.43 -3.14
C ASP A 282 -11.58 -10.28 -4.05
N PHE A 283 -10.92 -9.14 -3.90
CA PHE A 283 -11.07 -7.96 -4.76
C PHE A 283 -9.71 -7.57 -5.36
N CYS A 284 -8.92 -8.57 -5.78
CA CYS A 284 -7.53 -8.38 -6.19
C CYS A 284 -7.36 -7.63 -7.53
N GLY A 285 -8.45 -7.35 -8.23
CA GLY A 285 -8.46 -6.66 -9.51
C GLY A 285 -8.29 -7.60 -10.69
N ASP A 286 -8.37 -7.05 -11.90
CA ASP A 286 -8.25 -7.83 -13.14
C ASP A 286 -6.95 -8.64 -13.18
N GLU A 287 -7.07 -9.88 -13.68
CA GLU A 287 -5.97 -10.85 -13.85
C GLU A 287 -5.22 -11.20 -12.56
N SER A 288 -5.76 -10.84 -11.41
CA SER A 288 -5.20 -11.14 -10.10
C SER A 288 -6.21 -11.93 -9.26
N HIS A 289 -5.71 -12.78 -8.37
CA HIS A 289 -6.55 -13.54 -7.44
C HIS A 289 -5.90 -13.58 -6.07
N CYS A 290 -6.69 -13.83 -5.04
CA CYS A 290 -6.12 -14.07 -3.73
C CYS A 290 -5.43 -15.44 -3.69
N ARG A 291 -4.14 -15.45 -3.34
CA ARG A 291 -3.40 -16.68 -3.09
C ARG A 291 -3.09 -16.79 -1.61
N LYS A 292 -3.46 -17.93 -1.03
CA LYS A 292 -3.15 -18.25 0.37
C LYS A 292 -1.66 -18.06 0.64
N ALA A 293 -1.35 -17.34 1.71
CA ALA A 293 0.00 -17.03 2.14
C ALA A 293 0.20 -17.36 3.62
N ASP A 294 1.45 -17.43 4.04
CA ASP A 294 1.83 -17.56 5.44
C ASP A 294 1.95 -16.15 6.05
N CYS A 295 0.81 -15.57 6.40
CA CYS A 295 0.64 -14.22 6.96
C CYS A 295 -0.31 -14.25 8.16
N GLU A 296 -0.24 -13.21 9.01
CA GLU A 296 -1.17 -13.06 10.13
C GLU A 296 -2.59 -12.86 9.59
N ARG A 297 -3.52 -13.71 10.06
CA ARG A 297 -4.90 -13.72 9.62
C ARG A 297 -5.73 -12.82 10.52
N ILE A 298 -6.56 -12.00 9.89
CA ILE A 298 -7.39 -10.99 10.54
C ILE A 298 -8.77 -10.96 9.88
N GLU A 299 -9.81 -10.68 10.65
CA GLU A 299 -11.19 -10.61 10.15
C GLU A 299 -11.49 -9.19 9.64
N ASP A 300 -10.98 -8.88 8.44
CA ASP A 300 -11.21 -7.58 7.80
C ASP A 300 -11.09 -7.56 6.26
N CYS A 301 -11.30 -8.71 5.62
CA CYS A 301 -11.26 -8.86 4.15
C CYS A 301 -12.64 -9.05 3.52
N GLY A 302 -12.68 -8.93 2.20
CA GLY A 302 -13.88 -9.18 1.40
C GLY A 302 -14.95 -8.12 1.59
N SER A 303 -16.16 -8.48 1.16
CA SER A 303 -17.35 -7.67 1.17
C SER A 303 -17.71 -7.31 2.61
N PHE A 304 -17.85 -6.02 2.86
CA PHE A 304 -18.11 -5.43 4.17
C PHE A 304 -17.11 -5.81 5.26
N TRP A 305 -15.90 -6.24 4.88
CA TRP A 305 -14.88 -6.75 5.80
C TRP A 305 -15.36 -7.95 6.64
N ALA A 306 -16.25 -8.77 6.07
CA ALA A 306 -16.89 -9.90 6.76
C ALA A 306 -16.11 -11.24 6.65
N TYR A 307 -14.95 -11.24 5.99
CA TYR A 307 -14.16 -12.43 5.71
C TYR A 307 -12.78 -12.39 6.36
N LEU A 308 -12.29 -13.59 6.69
CA LEU A 308 -10.91 -13.77 7.14
C LEU A 308 -9.93 -13.48 6.00
N CYS A 309 -9.00 -12.57 6.24
CA CYS A 309 -7.83 -12.40 5.40
C CYS A 309 -6.90 -13.60 5.59
N ASN A 310 -6.55 -14.27 4.49
CA ASN A 310 -5.75 -15.49 4.52
C ASN A 310 -4.69 -15.57 3.39
N GLY A 311 -4.51 -14.49 2.64
CA GLY A 311 -3.56 -14.45 1.54
C GLY A 311 -3.20 -13.06 1.05
N HIS A 312 -2.48 -13.03 -0.07
CA HIS A 312 -2.15 -11.81 -0.82
C HIS A 312 -2.58 -11.93 -2.28
N CYS A 313 -2.89 -10.78 -2.87
CA CYS A 313 -3.22 -10.70 -4.28
C CYS A 313 -2.02 -11.07 -5.14
N HIS A 314 -2.24 -11.99 -6.07
CA HIS A 314 -1.22 -12.48 -6.99
C HIS A 314 -1.71 -12.37 -8.44
N TRP A 315 -0.87 -11.83 -9.31
CA TRP A 315 -1.13 -11.78 -10.74
C TRP A 315 -0.96 -13.16 -11.37
N SER A 316 -1.86 -13.52 -12.27
CA SER A 316 -2.02 -14.87 -12.83
C SER A 316 -1.48 -15.07 -14.24
N GLY A 317 -0.82 -14.08 -14.85
CA GLY A 317 -0.48 -14.16 -16.27
C GLY A 317 0.66 -15.10 -16.64
#